data_AF-A0A5N4BYM1-F1
#
_entry.id   AF-A0A5N4BYM1-F1
#
_cell.length_a   1.000
_cell.length_b   1.000
_cell.length_c   1.000
_cell.angle_alpha   90.00
_cell.angle_beta   90.00
_cell.angle_gamma   90.00
#
_symmetry.space_group_name_H-M   'P 1'
#
loop_
_entity.id
_entity.type
_entity.pdbx_description
1 polymer ?
#
loop_
_entity_poly.entity_id
_entity_poly.type
_entity_poly.pdbx_seq_one_letter_code
_entity_poly.pdbx_strand_id
1 'polypeptide(L)'
;MADPQEESKPLLSRVRGGSGRDRPEGAPACRSVQVGPGTTARRDLCLDQAVVFIEDAIQYRSINHRMDASSLWLYRWYYSSLCQWILSFTIFLILFLAFIETPSSLTSTADVRYRPVPWEPPCGLTEGLEALCLLVFAADVSVKSYLVGWAQFRKNPWLLAYLVVLVVSLMDWIVSLSLVCHEPLRVRRPLRPFFLMQNSSMMKKTLKCIRRSLPEMASVGLLLAIHLCLFTMFGMLLFTSEKDAGQDKERLTYFRNLPEALTSLLVLLTTANNPDVMIPAYSKNRAYAIFFVAFTLIGSLFLMNLLTAIIYNQFRGYLMVR
;
A
#
# COMPACT_ATOMS: atom_id res chain seq x y z
N MET A 1 -3.91 -3.21 -30.69
CA MET A 1 -3.62 -4.48 -31.39
C MET A 1 -2.14 -4.47 -31.73
N ALA A 2 -1.35 -5.16 -30.91
CA ALA A 2 0.07 -5.44 -31.14
C ALA A 2 0.35 -6.76 -30.41
N ASP A 3 0.91 -7.71 -31.13
CA ASP A 3 1.07 -9.13 -30.81
C ASP A 3 2.18 -9.37 -29.76
N PRO A 4 2.07 -10.34 -28.82
CA PRO A 4 3.07 -10.61 -27.80
C PRO A 4 3.78 -11.95 -28.07
N GLN A 5 4.96 -11.94 -28.70
CA GLN A 5 5.87 -13.09 -28.68
C GLN A 5 7.33 -12.64 -28.85
N GLU A 6 8.01 -12.44 -27.72
CA GLU A 6 9.46 -12.65 -27.65
C GLU A 6 9.76 -13.35 -26.32
N GLU A 7 9.59 -14.67 -26.33
CA GLU A 7 10.13 -15.55 -25.30
C GLU A 7 11.64 -15.69 -25.46
N SER A 8 12.30 -15.40 -24.34
CA SER A 8 13.63 -15.82 -23.90
C SER A 8 14.11 -17.14 -24.49
N LYS A 9 15.20 -17.08 -25.26
CA LYS A 9 16.04 -18.24 -25.60
C LYS A 9 17.23 -18.33 -24.63
N PRO A 10 17.40 -19.44 -23.89
CA PRO A 10 18.68 -19.75 -23.26
C PRO A 10 19.66 -20.34 -24.30
N LEU A 11 20.86 -19.77 -24.35
CA LEU A 11 21.97 -20.20 -25.21
C LEU A 11 22.54 -21.55 -24.74
N LEU A 12 22.07 -22.66 -25.28
CA LEU A 12 22.73 -23.97 -25.17
C LEU A 12 22.31 -24.89 -26.33
N SER A 13 23.16 -25.00 -27.35
CA SER A 13 23.49 -26.25 -28.06
C SER A 13 24.06 -25.96 -29.46
N ARG A 14 25.37 -26.19 -29.63
CA ARG A 14 25.97 -26.44 -30.94
C ARG A 14 27.04 -27.51 -30.79
N VAL A 15 26.62 -28.77 -30.70
CA VAL A 15 27.47 -29.91 -30.99
C VAL A 15 26.78 -30.75 -32.04
N ARG A 16 27.50 -30.91 -33.14
CA ARG A 16 27.08 -31.42 -34.45
C ARG A 16 26.98 -32.95 -34.39
N GLY A 17 25.87 -33.50 -34.87
CA GLY A 17 25.68 -34.94 -35.02
C GLY A 17 26.51 -35.53 -36.17
N GLY A 18 26.97 -36.77 -35.97
CA GLY A 18 27.48 -37.66 -37.00
C GLY A 18 26.77 -39.01 -36.87
N SER A 19 26.19 -39.47 -37.97
CA SER A 19 25.38 -40.69 -38.12
C SER A 19 26.26 -41.87 -38.56
N GLY A 20 25.99 -43.08 -38.04
CA GLY A 20 26.57 -44.34 -38.53
C GLY A 20 26.14 -45.55 -37.70
N ARG A 21 25.43 -46.49 -38.33
CA ARG A 21 24.85 -47.74 -37.79
C ARG A 21 25.91 -48.80 -37.47
N ASP A 22 25.68 -49.67 -36.46
CA ASP A 22 25.58 -51.14 -36.61
C ASP A 22 25.30 -51.87 -35.27
N ARG A 23 24.90 -53.14 -35.40
CA ARG A 23 24.08 -54.04 -34.54
C ARG A 23 24.63 -54.44 -33.14
N PRO A 24 23.79 -55.09 -32.29
CA PRO A 24 24.00 -55.21 -30.85
C PRO A 24 24.60 -56.57 -30.43
N GLU A 25 25.71 -56.57 -29.71
CA GLU A 25 26.14 -57.71 -28.90
C GLU A 25 26.92 -57.20 -27.69
N GLY A 26 26.64 -57.80 -26.52
CA GLY A 26 27.41 -57.61 -25.30
C GLY A 26 26.85 -56.51 -24.39
N ALA A 27 26.10 -56.93 -23.37
CA ALA A 27 25.85 -56.10 -22.20
C ALA A 27 27.21 -55.71 -21.58
N PRO A 28 27.56 -54.42 -21.47
CA PRO A 28 28.55 -54.00 -20.51
C PRO A 28 27.80 -53.78 -19.19
N ALA A 29 28.32 -54.44 -18.14
CA ALA A 29 28.03 -54.12 -16.75
C ALA A 29 27.88 -52.61 -16.53
N CYS A 30 27.01 -52.21 -15.59
CA CYS A 30 26.92 -50.85 -15.05
C CYS A 30 28.31 -50.33 -14.69
N ARG A 31 29.00 -49.76 -15.68
CA ARG A 31 30.23 -49.03 -15.51
C ARG A 31 29.76 -47.75 -14.86
N SER A 32 30.04 -47.61 -13.57
CA SER A 32 29.98 -46.33 -12.89
C SER A 32 30.67 -45.33 -13.81
N VAL A 33 29.86 -44.48 -14.45
CA VAL A 33 30.38 -43.31 -15.14
C VAL A 33 31.15 -42.58 -14.07
N GLN A 34 32.48 -42.60 -14.12
CA GLN A 34 33.31 -41.80 -13.24
C GLN A 34 33.00 -40.34 -13.61
N VAL A 35 32.05 -39.80 -12.87
CA VAL A 35 31.64 -38.41 -12.93
C VAL A 35 32.85 -37.63 -12.44
N GLY A 36 33.57 -36.98 -13.35
CA GLY A 36 34.67 -36.09 -12.96
C GLY A 36 34.17 -35.04 -11.95
N PRO A 37 35.05 -34.49 -11.10
CA PRO A 37 34.66 -33.59 -10.00
C PRO A 37 33.87 -32.35 -10.47
N GLY A 38 34.04 -31.90 -11.71
CA GLY A 38 33.23 -30.81 -12.30
C GLY A 38 31.82 -31.23 -12.71
N THR A 39 31.59 -32.50 -13.01
CA THR A 39 30.27 -33.04 -13.40
C THR A 39 29.39 -33.39 -12.19
N THR A 40 29.97 -33.69 -11.02
CA THR A 40 29.23 -33.84 -9.76
C THR A 40 28.76 -32.47 -9.27
N ALA A 41 29.67 -31.49 -9.16
CA ALA A 41 29.35 -30.13 -8.74
C ALA A 41 28.27 -29.47 -9.62
N ARG A 42 28.28 -29.75 -10.93
CA ARG A 42 27.23 -29.26 -11.84
C ARG A 42 25.87 -29.91 -11.58
N ARG A 43 25.82 -31.21 -11.26
CA ARG A 43 24.56 -31.86 -10.88
C ARG A 43 24.03 -31.29 -9.57
N ASP A 44 24.89 -31.09 -8.58
CA ASP A 44 24.50 -30.55 -7.28
C ASP A 44 23.89 -29.15 -7.43
N LEU A 45 24.51 -28.28 -8.24
CA LEU A 45 23.94 -26.96 -8.57
C LEU A 45 22.58 -27.06 -9.27
N CYS A 46 22.41 -28.00 -10.21
CA CYS A 46 21.11 -28.21 -10.87
C CYS A 46 20.04 -28.71 -9.89
N LEU A 47 20.41 -29.55 -8.91
CA LEU A 47 19.50 -30.00 -7.86
C LEU A 47 19.07 -28.81 -6.98
N ASP A 48 20.01 -27.96 -6.56
CA ASP A 48 19.69 -26.76 -5.77
C ASP A 48 18.76 -25.79 -6.53
N GLN A 49 19.00 -25.58 -7.82
CA GLN A 49 18.12 -24.77 -8.67
C GLN A 49 16.70 -25.36 -8.75
N ALA A 50 16.59 -26.67 -8.93
CA ALA A 50 15.29 -27.35 -9.00
C ALA A 50 14.52 -27.24 -7.68
N VAL A 51 15.19 -27.41 -6.54
CA VAL A 51 14.58 -27.25 -5.21
C VAL A 51 14.03 -25.84 -5.03
N VAL A 52 14.83 -24.81 -5.34
CA VAL A 52 14.40 -23.41 -5.20
C VAL A 52 13.20 -23.09 -6.10
N PHE A 53 13.14 -23.61 -7.32
CA PHE A 53 11.97 -23.41 -8.20
C PHE A 53 10.71 -24.09 -7.67
N ILE A 54 10.83 -25.28 -7.07
CA ILE A 54 9.70 -25.96 -6.44
C ILE A 54 9.21 -25.17 -5.22
N GLU A 55 10.12 -24.70 -4.36
CA GLU A 55 9.79 -23.86 -3.20
C GLU A 55 9.12 -22.55 -3.64
N ASP A 56 9.64 -21.89 -4.67
CA ASP A 56 9.08 -20.65 -5.22
C ASP A 56 7.69 -20.88 -5.82
N ALA A 57 7.46 -22.00 -6.49
CA ALA A 57 6.16 -22.37 -7.03
C ALA A 57 5.12 -22.59 -5.92
N ILE A 58 5.51 -23.29 -4.84
CA ILE A 58 4.65 -23.51 -3.67
C ILE A 58 4.31 -22.17 -2.98
N GLN A 59 5.29 -21.26 -2.90
CA GLN A 59 5.17 -19.97 -2.22
C GLN A 59 4.74 -18.80 -3.12
N TYR A 60 4.40 -19.07 -4.38
CA TYR A 60 3.97 -18.10 -5.39
C TYR A 60 4.96 -16.92 -5.60
N ARG A 61 6.26 -17.23 -5.65
CA ARG A 61 7.35 -16.26 -5.87
C ARG A 61 7.76 -16.21 -7.34
N SER A 62 8.33 -15.08 -7.76
CA SER A 62 8.78 -14.88 -9.15
C SER A 62 10.25 -15.29 -9.33
N ILE A 63 10.57 -15.94 -10.46
CA ILE A 63 11.88 -16.51 -10.80
C ILE A 63 12.83 -15.44 -11.38
N ASN A 64 13.03 -14.32 -10.67
CA ASN A 64 13.88 -13.21 -11.14
C ASN A 64 15.14 -13.02 -10.27
N HIS A 65 15.76 -14.12 -9.82
CA HIS A 65 16.95 -14.08 -8.96
C HIS A 65 18.19 -14.70 -9.65
N ARG A 66 19.40 -14.37 -9.16
CA ARG A 66 20.66 -14.96 -9.66
C ARG A 66 20.78 -16.43 -9.27
N MET A 67 21.37 -17.25 -10.16
CA MET A 67 21.39 -18.72 -10.06
C MET A 67 22.75 -19.30 -9.64
N ASP A 68 23.63 -18.49 -9.06
CA ASP A 68 24.94 -18.93 -8.57
C ASP A 68 24.81 -19.72 -7.26
N ALA A 69 25.72 -20.66 -6.99
CA ALA A 69 25.67 -21.50 -5.78
C ALA A 69 25.58 -20.68 -4.47
N SER A 70 26.39 -19.63 -4.34
CA SER A 70 26.36 -18.73 -3.18
C SER A 70 25.09 -17.88 -3.11
N SER A 71 24.58 -17.46 -4.27
CA SER A 71 23.33 -16.69 -4.39
C SER A 71 22.11 -17.52 -3.98
N LEU A 72 22.08 -18.82 -4.32
CA LEU A 72 21.01 -19.74 -3.92
C LEU A 72 21.05 -20.04 -2.43
N TRP A 73 22.23 -20.21 -1.85
CA TRP A 73 22.37 -20.37 -0.39
C TRP A 73 21.86 -19.12 0.35
N LEU A 74 22.27 -17.92 -0.10
CA LEU A 74 21.80 -16.66 0.46
C LEU A 74 20.29 -16.49 0.29
N TYR A 75 19.74 -16.89 -0.86
CA TYR A 75 18.29 -16.87 -1.13
C TYR A 75 17.52 -17.73 -0.13
N ARG A 76 17.95 -18.99 0.07
CA ARG A 76 17.33 -19.92 1.03
C ARG A 76 17.44 -19.43 2.47
N TRP A 77 18.58 -18.85 2.86
CA TRP A 77 18.72 -18.22 4.17
C TRP A 77 17.79 -17.01 4.33
N TYR A 78 17.75 -16.12 3.35
CA TYR A 78 16.89 -14.93 3.37
C TYR A 78 15.40 -15.30 3.50
N TYR A 79 14.96 -16.36 2.83
CA TYR A 79 13.59 -16.86 2.90
C TYR A 79 13.34 -17.87 4.03
N SER A 80 14.32 -18.10 4.92
CA SER A 80 14.12 -18.91 6.12
C SER A 80 13.09 -18.26 7.06
N SER A 81 12.40 -19.09 7.85
CA SER A 81 11.40 -18.63 8.81
C SER A 81 11.95 -17.61 9.80
N LEU A 82 13.19 -17.81 10.28
CA LEU A 82 13.85 -16.92 11.23
C LEU A 82 14.11 -15.54 10.63
N CYS A 83 14.66 -15.47 9.41
CA CYS A 83 14.96 -14.18 8.77
C CYS A 83 13.66 -13.39 8.47
N GLN A 84 12.63 -14.07 7.97
CA GLN A 84 11.33 -13.45 7.70
C GLN A 84 10.61 -13.01 8.99
N TRP A 85 10.79 -13.76 10.08
CA TRP A 85 10.25 -13.40 11.40
C TRP A 85 10.95 -12.15 11.96
N ILE A 86 12.29 -12.07 11.87
CA ILE A 86 13.05 -10.88 12.28
C ILE A 86 12.57 -9.65 11.49
N LEU A 87 12.44 -9.75 10.17
CA LEU A 87 11.94 -8.66 9.33
C LEU A 87 10.53 -8.22 9.75
N SER A 88 9.64 -9.18 10.02
CA SER A 88 8.28 -8.89 10.46
C SER A 88 8.25 -8.24 11.84
N PHE A 89 9.12 -8.69 12.76
CA PHE A 89 9.30 -8.10 14.08
C PHE A 89 9.86 -6.67 14.00
N THR A 90 10.83 -6.41 13.11
CA THR A 90 11.33 -5.05 12.86
C THR A 90 10.23 -4.11 12.34
N ILE A 91 9.37 -4.59 11.43
CA ILE A 91 8.21 -3.82 10.94
C ILE A 91 7.23 -3.54 12.08
N PHE A 92 6.96 -4.54 12.93
CA PHE A 92 6.13 -4.33 14.12
C PHE A 92 6.74 -3.29 15.06
N LEU A 93 8.05 -3.40 15.35
CA LEU A 93 8.76 -2.51 16.27
C LEU A 93 8.74 -1.04 15.78
N ILE A 94 9.02 -0.78 14.49
CA ILE A 94 9.05 0.59 13.96
C ILE A 94 7.66 1.25 13.96
N LEU A 95 6.60 0.47 13.76
CA LEU A 95 5.21 0.95 13.86
C LEU A 95 4.79 1.14 15.32
N PHE A 96 5.22 0.25 16.21
CA PHE A 96 4.96 0.34 17.65
C PHE A 96 5.65 1.54 18.30
N LEU A 97 6.80 1.97 17.77
CA LEU A 97 7.55 3.11 18.30
C LEU A 97 6.71 4.41 18.33
N ALA A 98 5.70 4.53 17.47
CA ALA A 98 4.76 5.66 17.46
C ALA A 98 3.97 5.84 18.77
N PHE A 99 3.80 4.80 19.58
CA PHE A 99 3.14 4.90 20.90
C PHE A 99 4.06 5.49 21.99
N ILE A 100 5.38 5.32 21.83
CA ILE A 100 6.39 5.73 22.81
C ILE A 100 6.95 7.12 22.47
N GLU A 101 7.10 7.42 21.18
CA GLU A 101 7.60 8.70 20.68
C GLU A 101 6.75 9.90 21.10
N THR A 102 7.31 11.11 20.99
CA THR A 102 6.58 12.36 21.23
C THR A 102 5.61 12.66 20.07
N PRO A 103 4.31 12.90 20.32
CA PRO A 103 3.62 12.89 21.62
C PRO A 103 3.33 11.47 22.13
N SER A 104 3.71 11.17 23.37
CA SER A 104 3.55 9.82 23.92
C SER A 104 2.09 9.51 24.26
N SER A 105 1.67 8.28 23.98
CA SER A 105 0.32 7.78 24.31
C SER A 105 0.24 7.14 25.69
N LEU A 106 1.33 7.16 26.46
CA LEU A 106 1.45 6.54 27.78
C LEU A 106 0.84 7.44 28.86
N THR A 107 -0.47 7.66 28.77
CA THR A 107 -1.26 8.40 29.77
C THR A 107 -2.52 7.63 30.13
N SER A 108 -2.93 7.70 31.40
CA SER A 108 -4.12 6.99 31.90
C SER A 108 -5.43 7.45 31.21
N THR A 109 -5.52 8.73 30.84
CA THR A 109 -6.66 9.32 30.14
C THR A 109 -6.21 10.15 28.94
N ALA A 110 -7.03 10.18 27.89
CA ALA A 110 -6.86 11.04 26.73
C ALA A 110 -7.66 12.37 26.86
N ASP A 111 -8.49 12.55 27.89
CA ASP A 111 -9.25 13.78 28.11
C ASP A 111 -8.29 14.92 28.46
N VAL A 112 -8.22 15.93 27.58
CA VAL A 112 -7.34 17.10 27.70
C VAL A 112 -7.51 17.81 29.05
N ARG A 113 -8.71 17.76 29.65
CA ARG A 113 -9.00 18.42 30.95
C ARG A 113 -8.31 17.77 32.14
N TYR A 114 -8.10 16.45 32.09
CA TYR A 114 -7.59 15.65 33.21
C TYR A 114 -6.30 14.89 32.85
N ARG A 115 -5.72 15.17 31.68
CA ARG A 115 -4.56 14.44 31.16
C ARG A 115 -3.31 14.77 32.01
N PRO A 116 -2.67 13.76 32.63
CA PRO A 116 -1.39 13.96 33.29
C PRO A 116 -0.31 14.30 32.25
N VAL A 117 0.77 14.95 32.68
CA VAL A 117 1.92 15.26 31.81
C VAL A 117 2.43 13.97 31.16
N PRO A 118 2.47 13.88 29.82
CA PRO A 118 2.94 12.69 29.12
C PRO A 118 4.40 12.39 29.48
N TRP A 119 4.75 11.11 29.58
CA TRP A 119 6.15 10.72 29.78
C TRP A 119 6.95 11.01 28.51
N GLU A 120 8.01 11.81 28.64
CA GLU A 120 8.90 12.15 27.53
C GLU A 120 10.11 11.22 27.53
N PRO A 121 10.29 10.37 26.49
CA PRO A 121 11.44 9.48 26.42
C PRO A 121 12.72 10.28 26.17
N PRO A 122 13.88 9.80 26.66
CA PRO A 122 15.16 10.41 26.32
C PRO A 122 15.40 10.30 24.80
N CYS A 123 15.90 11.40 24.23
CA CYS A 123 16.11 11.57 22.80
C CYS A 123 16.85 10.38 22.15
N GLY A 124 17.94 9.91 22.78
CA GLY A 124 18.76 8.83 22.23
C GLY A 124 18.08 7.46 22.16
N LEU A 125 17.06 7.18 22.99
CA LEU A 125 16.43 5.86 23.04
C LEU A 125 15.57 5.62 21.79
N THR A 126 14.66 6.55 21.48
CA THR A 126 13.74 6.39 20.34
C THR A 126 14.48 6.49 19.02
N GLU A 127 15.38 7.45 18.86
CA GLU A 127 16.20 7.60 17.66
C GLU A 127 17.16 6.40 17.47
N GLY A 128 17.68 5.82 18.55
CA GLY A 128 18.55 4.63 18.49
C GLY A 128 17.81 3.37 18.05
N LEU A 129 16.61 3.13 18.58
CA LEU A 129 15.75 2.02 18.16
C LEU A 129 15.31 2.18 16.69
N GLU A 130 15.00 3.40 16.27
CA GLU A 130 14.68 3.70 14.88
C GLU A 130 15.87 3.46 13.94
N ALA A 131 17.07 3.91 14.31
CA ALA A 131 18.29 3.66 13.56
C ALA A 131 18.55 2.16 13.38
N LEU A 132 18.38 1.37 14.45
CA LEU A 132 18.51 -0.09 14.39
C LEU A 132 17.54 -0.71 13.38
N CYS A 133 16.28 -0.26 13.36
CA CYS A 133 15.29 -0.73 12.40
C CYS A 133 15.66 -0.34 10.95
N LEU A 134 16.11 0.90 10.74
CA LEU A 134 16.54 1.38 9.43
C LEU A 134 17.76 0.63 8.90
N LEU A 135 18.70 0.25 9.78
CA LEU A 135 19.84 -0.60 9.42
C LEU A 135 19.41 -1.99 8.96
N VAL A 136 18.43 -2.61 9.63
CA VAL A 136 17.87 -3.90 9.21
C VAL A 136 17.18 -3.76 7.84
N PHE A 137 16.43 -2.68 7.59
CA PHE A 137 15.84 -2.42 6.28
C PHE A 137 16.89 -2.11 5.19
N ALA A 138 17.99 -1.46 5.54
CA ALA A 138 19.13 -1.27 4.64
C ALA A 138 19.78 -2.60 4.27
N ALA A 139 19.93 -3.52 5.23
CA ALA A 139 20.40 -4.87 4.96
C ALA A 139 19.42 -5.64 4.06
N ASP A 140 18.11 -5.55 4.33
CA ASP A 140 17.05 -6.19 3.52
C ASP A 140 17.09 -5.75 2.05
N VAL A 141 17.09 -4.42 1.81
CA VAL A 141 17.13 -3.89 0.44
C VAL A 141 18.46 -4.24 -0.25
N SER A 142 19.56 -4.28 0.49
CA SER A 142 20.88 -4.67 -0.05
C SER A 142 20.88 -6.12 -0.49
N VAL A 143 20.40 -7.05 0.34
CA VAL A 143 20.27 -8.47 -0.01
C VAL A 143 19.32 -8.65 -1.21
N LYS A 144 18.16 -7.98 -1.20
CA LYS A 144 17.22 -8.01 -2.35
C LYS A 144 17.85 -7.48 -3.64
N SER A 145 18.58 -6.36 -3.56
CA SER A 145 19.25 -5.77 -4.73
C SER A 145 20.33 -6.69 -5.28
N TYR A 146 21.06 -7.39 -4.41
CA TYR A 146 22.04 -8.38 -4.80
C TYR A 146 21.38 -9.59 -5.46
N LEU A 147 20.35 -10.18 -4.85
CA LEU A 147 19.66 -11.38 -5.35
C LEU A 147 18.94 -11.15 -6.68
N VAL A 148 18.23 -10.03 -6.83
CA VAL A 148 17.44 -9.69 -8.04
C VAL A 148 18.33 -9.17 -9.19
N GLY A 149 19.47 -8.58 -8.87
CA GLY A 149 20.37 -7.96 -9.83
C GLY A 149 19.99 -6.54 -10.21
N TRP A 150 20.99 -5.72 -10.56
CA TRP A 150 20.86 -4.27 -10.71
C TRP A 150 19.91 -3.83 -11.85
N ALA A 151 19.93 -4.54 -12.98
CA ALA A 151 19.10 -4.20 -14.13
C ALA A 151 17.61 -4.37 -13.82
N GLN A 152 17.25 -5.46 -13.13
CA GLN A 152 15.87 -5.76 -12.76
C GLN A 152 15.41 -4.94 -11.56
N PHE A 153 16.33 -4.61 -10.64
CA PHE A 153 16.07 -3.71 -9.51
C PHE A 153 15.52 -2.35 -9.98
N ARG A 154 16.16 -1.72 -10.97
CA ARG A 154 15.72 -0.41 -11.52
C ARG A 154 14.38 -0.48 -12.26
N LYS A 155 13.99 -1.64 -12.78
CA LYS A 155 12.71 -1.83 -13.48
C LYS A 155 11.54 -2.04 -12.51
N ASN A 156 11.80 -2.50 -11.29
CA ASN A 156 10.74 -2.78 -10.32
C ASN A 156 10.41 -1.53 -9.48
N PRO A 157 9.25 -0.88 -9.69
CA PRO A 157 8.91 0.36 -9.00
C PRO A 157 8.80 0.20 -7.48
N TRP A 158 8.45 -1.00 -6.99
CA TRP A 158 8.35 -1.28 -5.57
C TRP A 158 9.72 -1.32 -4.87
N LEU A 159 10.74 -1.85 -5.55
CA LEU A 159 12.10 -1.88 -5.01
C LEU A 159 12.75 -0.49 -5.07
N LEU A 160 12.51 0.26 -6.16
CA LEU A 160 12.95 1.63 -6.28
C LEU A 160 12.30 2.54 -5.22
N ALA A 161 10.97 2.45 -5.04
CA ALA A 161 10.27 3.19 -4.00
C ALA A 161 10.77 2.84 -2.59
N TYR A 162 11.11 1.57 -2.35
CA TYR A 162 11.71 1.16 -1.08
C TYR A 162 13.06 1.81 -0.81
N LEU A 163 13.94 1.87 -1.82
CA LEU A 163 15.21 2.58 -1.71
C LEU A 163 15.00 4.08 -1.44
N VAL A 164 14.09 4.72 -2.17
CA VAL A 164 13.79 6.16 -2.00
C VAL A 164 13.26 6.44 -0.60
N VAL A 165 12.27 5.67 -0.12
CA VAL A 165 11.72 5.83 1.22
C VAL A 165 12.81 5.65 2.27
N LEU A 166 13.67 4.63 2.13
CA LEU A 166 14.77 4.39 3.07
C LEU A 166 15.76 5.56 3.11
N VAL A 167 16.13 6.12 1.95
CA VAL A 167 17.04 7.29 1.88
C VAL A 167 16.39 8.51 2.53
N VAL A 168 15.11 8.80 2.25
CA VAL A 168 14.39 9.91 2.87
C VAL A 168 14.32 9.73 4.39
N SER A 169 14.02 8.51 4.87
CA SER A 169 13.99 8.21 6.30
C SER A 169 15.35 8.36 6.98
N LEU A 170 16.45 7.96 6.31
CA LEU A 170 17.80 8.14 6.83
C LEU A 170 18.20 9.62 6.90
N MET A 171 17.84 10.41 5.88
CA MET A 171 18.12 11.85 5.87
C MET A 171 17.36 12.57 6.99
N ASP A 172 16.07 12.29 7.15
CA ASP A 172 15.25 12.84 8.25
C ASP A 172 15.78 12.42 9.63
N TRP A 173 16.29 11.18 9.77
CA TRP A 173 16.94 10.73 11.00
C TRP A 173 18.24 11.50 11.30
N ILE A 174 19.10 11.74 10.30
CA ILE A 174 20.33 12.54 10.46
C ILE A 174 19.98 13.98 10.86
N VAL A 175 18.96 14.58 10.24
CA VAL A 175 18.48 15.93 10.59
C VAL A 175 17.97 15.98 12.03
N SER A 176 17.13 15.03 12.43
CA SER A 176 16.62 14.89 13.80
C SER A 176 17.74 14.78 14.83
N LEU A 177 18.79 14.00 14.54
CA LEU A 177 19.97 13.88 15.40
C LEU A 177 20.76 15.19 15.48
N SER A 178 20.94 15.88 14.34
CA SER A 178 21.68 17.15 14.27
C SER A 178 21.00 18.28 15.05
N LEU A 179 19.66 18.25 15.12
CA LEU A 179 18.84 19.23 15.84
C LEU A 179 18.56 18.83 17.29
N VAL A 180 19.24 17.80 17.81
CA VAL A 180 19.05 17.30 19.19
C VAL A 180 17.56 17.04 19.47
N CYS A 181 16.86 16.44 18.50
CA CYS A 181 15.43 16.09 18.58
C CYS A 181 14.44 17.26 18.75
N HIS A 182 14.85 18.51 18.51
CA HIS A 182 13.97 19.68 18.52
C HIS A 182 13.22 19.93 17.20
N GLU A 183 13.03 18.90 16.39
CA GLU A 183 12.32 19.01 15.12
C GLU A 183 10.80 18.86 15.32
N PRO A 184 9.99 19.86 14.89
CA PRO A 184 8.54 19.82 15.10
C PRO A 184 7.82 18.84 14.17
N LEU A 185 8.40 18.53 13.00
CA LEU A 185 7.79 17.69 11.97
C LEU A 185 8.74 16.58 11.55
N ARG A 186 8.41 15.33 11.88
CA ARG A 186 9.20 14.17 11.47
C ARG A 186 8.60 13.52 10.24
N VAL A 187 9.18 13.77 9.07
CA VAL A 187 8.64 13.32 7.77
C VAL A 187 8.70 11.81 7.62
N ARG A 188 9.62 11.14 8.31
CA ARG A 188 9.77 9.68 8.23
C ARG A 188 8.62 8.87 8.84
N ARG A 189 7.87 9.42 9.81
CA ARG A 189 6.77 8.72 10.50
C ARG A 189 5.65 8.25 9.56
N PRO A 190 5.04 9.12 8.72
CA PRO A 190 4.01 8.69 7.77
C PRO A 190 4.53 7.74 6.69
N LEU A 191 5.85 7.63 6.51
CA LEU A 191 6.45 6.68 5.56
C LEU A 191 6.56 5.25 6.13
N ARG A 192 6.54 5.04 7.46
CA ARG A 192 6.73 3.72 8.09
C ARG A 192 5.75 2.64 7.61
N PRO A 193 4.45 2.90 7.40
CA PRO A 193 3.51 1.91 6.84
C PRO A 193 3.93 1.38 5.46
N PHE A 194 4.77 2.12 4.73
CA PHE A 194 5.34 1.65 3.46
C PHE A 194 6.17 0.37 3.64
N PHE A 195 6.91 0.23 4.74
CA PHE A 195 7.74 -0.96 4.99
C PHE A 195 6.89 -2.23 5.13
N LEU A 196 5.72 -2.12 5.78
CA LEU A 196 4.73 -3.20 5.85
C LEU A 196 4.17 -3.55 4.47
N MET A 197 3.76 -2.52 3.72
CA MET A 197 3.23 -2.68 2.37
C MET A 197 4.27 -3.29 1.41
N GLN A 198 5.53 -2.93 1.56
CA GLN A 198 6.63 -3.45 0.75
C GLN A 198 6.89 -4.94 1.01
N ASN A 199 6.71 -5.41 2.25
CA ASN A 199 6.92 -6.82 2.58
C ASN A 199 5.74 -7.71 2.13
N SER A 200 4.51 -7.20 2.22
CA SER A 200 3.31 -7.99 1.90
C SER A 200 2.97 -8.03 0.41
N SER A 201 3.04 -9.21 -0.21
CA SER A 201 2.66 -9.43 -1.60
C SER A 201 1.15 -9.26 -1.83
N MET A 202 0.32 -9.62 -0.84
CA MET A 202 -1.13 -9.46 -0.90
C MET A 202 -1.53 -7.98 -0.85
N MET A 203 -0.89 -7.16 0.00
CA MET A 203 -1.18 -5.73 0.05
C MET A 203 -0.85 -5.02 -1.26
N LYS A 204 0.27 -5.36 -1.91
CA LYS A 204 0.63 -4.83 -3.23
C LYS A 204 -0.42 -5.16 -4.30
N LYS A 205 -0.93 -6.39 -4.27
CA LYS A 205 -2.00 -6.87 -5.15
C LYS A 205 -3.30 -6.09 -4.90
N THR A 206 -3.70 -5.94 -3.64
CA THR A 206 -4.89 -5.16 -3.25
C THR A 206 -4.77 -3.70 -3.65
N LEU A 207 -3.61 -3.05 -3.42
CA LEU A 207 -3.42 -1.65 -3.83
C LEU A 207 -3.44 -1.47 -5.35
N LYS A 208 -2.85 -2.42 -6.09
CA LYS A 208 -2.96 -2.43 -7.56
C LYS A 208 -4.42 -2.56 -8.01
N CYS A 209 -5.21 -3.38 -7.32
CA CYS A 209 -6.65 -3.50 -7.57
C CYS A 209 -7.38 -2.17 -7.31
N ILE A 210 -7.19 -1.58 -6.12
CA ILE A 210 -7.78 -0.27 -5.77
C ILE A 210 -7.42 0.78 -6.81
N ARG A 211 -6.13 0.89 -7.18
CA ARG A 211 -5.66 1.83 -8.20
C ARG A 211 -6.34 1.63 -9.54
N ARG A 212 -6.60 0.38 -9.94
CA ARG A 212 -7.31 0.05 -11.17
C ARG A 212 -8.78 0.42 -11.12
N SER A 213 -9.42 0.35 -9.95
CA SER A 213 -10.82 0.74 -9.72
C SER A 213 -11.03 2.26 -9.59
N LEU A 214 -9.99 3.02 -9.21
CA LEU A 214 -10.05 4.49 -9.07
C LEU A 214 -10.67 5.25 -10.27
N PRO A 215 -10.30 5.00 -11.54
CA PRO A 215 -10.87 5.76 -12.67
C PRO A 215 -12.38 5.61 -12.80
N GLU A 216 -12.93 4.42 -12.54
CA GLU A 216 -14.38 4.22 -12.59
C GLU A 216 -15.08 4.92 -11.42
N MET A 217 -14.52 4.82 -10.21
CA MET A 217 -15.04 5.54 -9.04
C MET A 217 -14.98 7.06 -9.22
N ALA A 218 -13.99 7.57 -9.95
CA ALA A 218 -13.85 9.01 -10.21
C ALA A 218 -15.04 9.56 -11.02
N SER A 219 -15.65 8.77 -11.92
CA SER A 219 -16.81 9.21 -12.70
C SER A 219 -18.05 9.45 -11.83
N VAL A 220 -18.31 8.55 -10.86
CA VAL A 220 -19.42 8.73 -9.89
C VAL A 220 -19.08 9.79 -8.85
N GLY A 221 -17.82 9.87 -8.43
CA GLY A 221 -17.34 10.95 -7.57
C GLY A 221 -17.55 12.34 -8.22
N LEU A 222 -17.33 12.45 -9.52
CA LEU A 222 -17.63 13.68 -10.27
C LEU A 222 -19.13 13.99 -10.29
N LEU A 223 -19.98 12.99 -10.53
CA LEU A 223 -21.43 13.16 -10.48
C LEU A 223 -21.91 13.61 -9.08
N LEU A 224 -21.31 13.04 -8.02
CA LEU A 224 -21.57 13.43 -6.64
C LEU A 224 -21.10 14.86 -6.33
N ALA A 225 -19.94 15.26 -6.85
CA ALA A 225 -19.45 16.63 -6.72
C ALA A 225 -20.37 17.63 -7.43
N ILE A 226 -20.84 17.31 -8.64
CA ILE A 226 -21.81 18.12 -9.37
C ILE A 226 -23.12 18.24 -8.57
N HIS A 227 -23.62 17.12 -8.02
CA HIS A 227 -24.80 17.10 -7.18
C HIS A 227 -24.65 18.03 -5.96
N LEU A 228 -23.52 17.94 -5.24
CA LEU A 228 -23.22 18.83 -4.12
C LEU A 228 -23.19 20.29 -4.55
N CYS A 229 -22.40 20.65 -5.58
CA CYS A 229 -22.28 22.03 -6.04
C CYS A 229 -23.62 22.64 -6.49
N LEU A 230 -24.43 21.88 -7.23
CA LEU A 230 -25.75 22.35 -7.67
C LEU A 230 -26.67 22.62 -6.47
N PHE A 231 -26.79 21.67 -5.55
CA PHE A 231 -27.65 21.84 -4.38
C PHE A 231 -27.12 22.92 -3.42
N THR A 232 -25.80 23.12 -3.33
CA THR A 232 -25.23 24.25 -2.58
C THR A 232 -25.67 25.58 -3.19
N MET A 233 -25.56 25.75 -4.52
CA MET A 233 -25.99 26.99 -5.19
C MET A 233 -27.50 27.23 -5.04
N PHE A 234 -28.33 26.20 -5.23
CA PHE A 234 -29.76 26.29 -4.99
C PHE A 234 -30.10 26.59 -3.53
N GLY A 235 -29.44 25.92 -2.58
CA GLY A 235 -29.65 26.11 -1.15
C GLY A 235 -29.29 27.52 -0.71
N MET A 236 -28.18 28.08 -1.21
CA MET A 236 -27.85 29.48 -0.93
C MET A 236 -28.93 30.41 -1.50
N LEU A 237 -29.29 30.30 -2.79
CA LEU A 237 -30.32 31.17 -3.37
C LEU A 237 -31.69 31.08 -2.64
N LEU A 238 -32.05 29.89 -2.15
CA LEU A 238 -33.33 29.65 -1.49
C LEU A 238 -33.34 30.15 -0.04
N PHE A 239 -32.21 30.04 0.67
CA PHE A 239 -32.13 30.27 2.12
C PHE A 239 -31.38 31.55 2.53
N THR A 240 -30.63 32.21 1.64
CA THR A 240 -29.89 33.46 1.95
C THR A 240 -30.60 34.75 1.54
N SER A 241 -31.90 34.70 1.22
CA SER A 241 -32.65 35.89 0.78
C SER A 241 -32.58 37.03 1.82
N GLU A 242 -32.03 38.18 1.40
CA GLU A 242 -31.68 39.34 2.24
C GLU A 242 -32.85 40.03 2.95
N LYS A 243 -34.10 39.68 2.60
CA LYS A 243 -35.29 40.42 3.08
C LYS A 243 -35.61 40.19 4.57
N ASP A 244 -35.09 39.14 5.20
CA ASP A 244 -35.43 38.73 6.58
C ASP A 244 -34.24 38.82 7.57
N ALA A 245 -33.26 39.69 7.30
CA ALA A 245 -32.01 39.82 8.07
C ALA A 245 -32.18 40.15 9.59
N GLY A 246 -33.38 40.53 10.03
CA GLY A 246 -33.66 40.96 11.39
C GLY A 246 -34.05 39.87 12.40
N GLN A 247 -34.59 38.72 11.96
CA GLN A 247 -35.20 37.73 12.88
C GLN A 247 -34.61 36.31 12.84
N ASP A 248 -33.91 35.90 11.77
CA ASP A 248 -33.55 34.49 11.58
C ASP A 248 -32.04 34.22 11.48
N LYS A 249 -31.30 34.47 12.57
CA LYS A 249 -29.85 34.17 12.62
C LYS A 249 -29.52 32.68 12.47
N GLU A 250 -30.41 31.77 12.87
CA GLU A 250 -30.16 30.33 12.85
C GLU A 250 -30.10 29.72 11.44
N ARG A 251 -30.78 30.31 10.45
CA ARG A 251 -30.76 29.85 9.05
C ARG A 251 -29.46 30.19 8.35
N LEU A 252 -28.95 31.39 8.63
CA LEU A 252 -27.65 31.85 8.18
C LEU A 252 -26.53 30.98 8.75
N THR A 253 -26.73 30.25 9.85
CA THR A 253 -25.71 29.36 10.41
C THR A 253 -25.25 28.28 9.42
N TYR A 254 -26.15 27.78 8.55
CA TYR A 254 -25.82 26.67 7.64
C TYR A 254 -25.57 27.10 6.19
N PHE A 255 -26.30 28.10 5.68
CA PHE A 255 -26.27 28.47 4.26
C PHE A 255 -25.70 29.86 3.95
N ARG A 256 -25.05 30.55 4.91
CA ARG A 256 -24.57 31.93 4.72
C ARG A 256 -23.53 32.10 3.62
N ASN A 257 -22.52 31.24 3.60
CA ASN A 257 -21.39 31.32 2.66
C ASN A 257 -21.24 30.01 1.89
N LEU A 258 -20.66 30.06 0.69
CA LEU A 258 -20.40 28.88 -0.14
C LEU A 258 -19.70 27.73 0.61
N PRO A 259 -18.56 27.92 1.33
CA PRO A 259 -17.91 26.82 2.03
C PRO A 259 -18.75 26.26 3.18
N GLU A 260 -19.49 27.10 3.92
CA GLU A 260 -20.37 26.66 5.02
C GLU A 260 -21.59 25.88 4.51
N ALA A 261 -22.19 26.32 3.41
CA ALA A 261 -23.29 25.63 2.74
C ALA A 261 -22.83 24.30 2.14
N LEU A 262 -21.65 24.27 1.52
CA LEU A 262 -21.06 23.05 0.98
C LEU A 262 -20.75 22.03 2.09
N THR A 263 -20.15 22.45 3.21
CA THR A 263 -19.88 21.55 4.34
C THR A 263 -21.17 21.06 4.98
N SER A 264 -22.16 21.93 5.17
CA SER A 264 -23.47 21.55 5.72
C SER A 264 -24.16 20.47 4.87
N LEU A 265 -24.13 20.61 3.54
CA LEU A 265 -24.67 19.61 2.62
C LEU A 265 -23.79 18.36 2.51
N LEU A 266 -22.47 18.48 2.61
CA LEU A 266 -21.57 17.32 2.65
C LEU A 266 -21.80 16.47 3.90
N VAL A 267 -22.04 17.08 5.06
CA VAL A 267 -22.42 16.38 6.31
C VAL A 267 -23.83 15.79 6.20
N LEU A 268 -24.74 16.47 5.52
CA LEU A 268 -26.09 15.96 5.25
C LEU A 268 -26.09 14.77 4.28
N LEU A 269 -25.16 14.72 3.33
CA LEU A 269 -25.00 13.60 2.40
C LEU A 269 -24.71 12.29 3.16
N THR A 270 -24.01 12.38 4.29
CA THR A 270 -23.81 11.28 5.24
C THR A 270 -24.88 11.20 6.33
N THR A 271 -25.93 12.02 6.25
CA THR A 271 -27.08 12.10 7.17
C THR A 271 -26.74 12.42 8.63
N ALA A 272 -25.55 12.99 8.89
CA ALA A 272 -25.05 13.17 10.26
C ALA A 272 -25.68 14.37 11.01
N ASN A 273 -26.24 15.33 10.27
CA ASN A 273 -26.90 16.53 10.80
C ASN A 273 -28.40 16.59 10.45
N ASN A 274 -29.04 15.46 10.13
CA ASN A 274 -30.49 15.36 9.95
C ASN A 274 -31.14 15.04 11.31
N PRO A 275 -32.12 15.81 11.82
CA PRO A 275 -32.88 16.89 11.15
C PRO A 275 -32.33 18.31 11.33
N ASP A 276 -31.28 18.52 12.12
CA ASP A 276 -30.80 19.84 12.58
C ASP A 276 -30.62 20.87 11.45
N VAL A 277 -30.02 20.49 10.32
CA VAL A 277 -29.80 21.39 9.18
C VAL A 277 -31.09 21.85 8.49
N MET A 278 -32.17 21.07 8.61
CA MET A 278 -33.47 21.34 7.99
C MET A 278 -34.42 22.13 8.89
N ILE A 279 -34.32 21.99 10.22
CA ILE A 279 -35.28 22.58 11.18
C ILE A 279 -35.49 24.08 10.96
N PRO A 280 -34.44 24.92 10.82
CA PRO A 280 -34.62 26.36 10.64
C PRO A 280 -35.40 26.69 9.36
N ALA A 281 -35.15 25.96 8.27
CA ALA A 281 -35.88 26.14 7.01
C ALA A 281 -37.34 25.65 7.14
N TYR A 282 -37.53 24.45 7.68
CA TYR A 282 -38.83 23.81 7.81
C TYR A 282 -39.82 24.57 8.70
N SER A 283 -39.33 25.19 9.78
CA SER A 283 -40.17 25.92 10.74
C SER A 283 -40.91 27.11 10.13
N LYS A 284 -40.42 27.72 9.04
CA LYS A 284 -41.15 28.82 8.36
C LYS A 284 -42.01 28.38 7.21
N ASN A 285 -41.58 27.38 6.46
CA ASN A 285 -42.45 26.79 5.46
C ASN A 285 -42.15 25.30 5.34
N ARG A 286 -43.19 24.49 5.54
CA ARG A 286 -43.11 23.03 5.44
C ARG A 286 -42.67 22.58 4.03
N ALA A 287 -42.90 23.41 3.00
CA ALA A 287 -42.46 23.12 1.63
C ALA A 287 -40.94 23.00 1.49
N TYR A 288 -40.14 23.65 2.35
CA TYR A 288 -38.68 23.54 2.29
C TYR A 288 -38.17 22.13 2.62
N ALA A 289 -38.97 21.27 3.26
CA ALA A 289 -38.61 19.85 3.44
C ALA A 289 -38.33 19.13 2.12
N ILE A 290 -39.02 19.52 1.03
CA ILE A 290 -38.88 18.89 -0.29
C ILE A 290 -37.42 19.01 -0.78
N PHE A 291 -36.74 20.14 -0.53
CA PHE A 291 -35.34 20.34 -0.90
C PHE A 291 -34.42 19.30 -0.24
N PHE A 292 -34.53 19.14 1.09
CA PHE A 292 -33.69 18.23 1.86
C PHE A 292 -34.00 16.75 1.58
N VAL A 293 -35.28 16.42 1.39
CA VAL A 293 -35.72 15.07 1.01
C VAL A 293 -35.18 14.71 -0.38
N ALA A 294 -35.31 15.60 -1.37
CA ALA A 294 -34.79 15.37 -2.71
C ALA A 294 -33.26 15.24 -2.73
N PHE A 295 -32.56 16.09 -1.98
CA PHE A 295 -31.11 15.99 -1.81
C PHE A 295 -30.69 14.62 -1.24
N THR A 296 -31.34 14.19 -0.15
CA THR A 296 -30.99 12.92 0.52
C THR A 296 -31.32 11.71 -0.35
N LEU A 297 -32.44 11.73 -1.07
CA LEU A 297 -32.84 10.64 -1.96
C LEU A 297 -31.86 10.48 -3.12
N ILE A 298 -31.47 11.57 -3.77
CA ILE A 298 -30.54 11.53 -4.90
C ILE A 298 -29.12 11.25 -4.40
N GLY A 299 -28.62 12.01 -3.43
CA GLY A 299 -27.23 11.92 -2.97
C GLY A 299 -26.96 10.64 -2.18
N SER A 300 -27.68 10.44 -1.07
CA SER A 300 -27.40 9.34 -0.14
C SER A 300 -27.94 8.02 -0.67
N LEU A 301 -29.21 7.95 -1.09
CA LEU A 301 -29.82 6.67 -1.46
C LEU A 301 -29.45 6.21 -2.88
N PHE A 302 -29.29 7.12 -3.85
CA PHE A 302 -28.96 6.72 -5.21
C PHE A 302 -27.44 6.74 -5.45
N LEU A 303 -26.77 7.89 -5.28
CA LEU A 303 -25.35 8.01 -5.65
C LEU A 303 -24.41 7.20 -4.75
N MET A 304 -24.60 7.16 -3.43
CA MET A 304 -23.72 6.35 -2.56
C MET A 304 -23.93 4.84 -2.75
N ASN A 305 -25.16 4.39 -2.97
CA ASN A 305 -25.44 2.99 -3.27
C ASN A 305 -24.90 2.58 -4.64
N LEU A 306 -24.98 3.46 -5.65
CA LEU A 306 -24.35 3.25 -6.95
C LEU A 306 -22.82 3.15 -6.83
N LEU A 307 -22.19 4.04 -6.05
CA LEU A 307 -20.75 3.98 -5.77
C LEU A 307 -20.36 2.64 -5.17
N THR A 308 -21.12 2.17 -4.17
CA THR A 308 -20.91 0.87 -3.53
C THR A 308 -21.04 -0.29 -4.52
N ALA A 309 -22.04 -0.25 -5.41
CA ALA A 309 -22.25 -1.28 -6.43
C ALA A 309 -21.08 -1.37 -7.43
N ILE A 310 -20.54 -0.22 -7.87
CA ILE A 310 -19.39 -0.18 -8.78
C ILE A 310 -18.13 -0.73 -8.12
N ILE A 311 -17.88 -0.33 -6.86
CA ILE A 311 -16.76 -0.87 -6.06
C ILE A 311 -16.87 -2.39 -5.99
N TYR A 312 -18.05 -2.91 -5.64
CA TYR A 312 -18.28 -4.35 -5.54
C TYR A 312 -18.03 -5.07 -6.88
N ASN A 313 -18.52 -4.53 -8.00
CA ASN A 313 -18.34 -5.14 -9.31
C ASN A 313 -16.84 -5.26 -9.68
N GLN A 314 -16.04 -4.24 -9.36
CA GLN A 314 -14.60 -4.25 -9.60
C GLN A 314 -13.86 -5.26 -8.73
N PHE A 315 -14.20 -5.35 -7.45
CA PHE A 315 -13.61 -6.36 -6.56
C PHE A 315 -14.01 -7.79 -6.94
N ARG A 316 -15.26 -8.01 -7.37
CA ARG A 316 -15.73 -9.32 -7.86
C ARG A 316 -14.96 -9.76 -9.10
N GLY A 317 -14.76 -8.85 -10.06
CA GLY A 317 -13.96 -9.13 -11.25
C GLY A 317 -12.51 -9.52 -10.93
N TYR A 318 -11.93 -8.94 -9.88
CA TYR A 318 -10.56 -9.27 -9.46
C TYR A 318 -10.43 -10.68 -8.86
N LEU A 319 -11.43 -11.16 -8.11
CA LEU A 319 -11.41 -12.49 -7.50
C LEU A 319 -11.68 -13.62 -8.49
N MET A 320 -12.39 -13.34 -9.60
CA MET A 320 -12.78 -14.34 -10.60
C MET A 320 -11.77 -14.54 -11.74
N VAL A 321 -10.82 -13.61 -11.95
CA VAL A 321 -9.75 -13.75 -12.96
C VAL A 321 -8.55 -14.52 -12.39
N ARG A 322 -8.82 -15.59 -11.64
CA ARG A 322 -7.80 -16.50 -11.12
C ARG A 322 -7.94 -17.86 -11.78
#